data_AF-A0A2E0HWJ3-F1
#
_entry.id   AF-A0A2E0HWJ3-F1
#
_cell.length_a   1.000
_cell.length_b   1.000
_cell.length_c   1.000
_cell.angle_alpha   90.00
_cell.angle_beta   90.00
_cell.angle_gamma   90.00
#
_symmetry.space_group_name_H-M   'P 1'
#
loop_
_entity.id
_entity.type
_entity.pdbx_description
1 polymer ?
#
loop_
_entity_poly.entity_id
_entity_poly.type
_entity_poly.pdbx_seq_one_letter_code
_entity_poly.pdbx_strand_id
1 'polypeptide(L)'
;MELRGKKCQTCGHITGTMNTQCEECDGIDLIDYVQDIEPGERAFWGVTVSKPIETTEQAWQFEETVLASADKWRDFYDGHSVEVRATVGEGIEVSIIEMHWYFEQADAHSSIDLQTHFIAMRPGLMSEAVISVEFYDELIIEDVE
;
A
#
# COMPACT_ATOMS: atom_id res chain seq x y z
N MET A 1 9.98 -3.78 14.29
CA MET A 1 8.65 -3.18 14.59
C MET A 1 7.86 -4.20 15.41
N GLU A 2 7.06 -3.79 16.38
CA GLU A 2 6.28 -4.73 17.22
C GLU A 2 4.82 -4.77 16.76
N LEU A 3 4.35 -5.94 16.31
CA LEU A 3 2.91 -6.18 16.15
C LEU A 3 2.33 -6.53 17.52
N ARG A 4 1.34 -5.73 17.94
CA ARG A 4 0.60 -5.94 19.19
C ARG A 4 -0.83 -6.33 18.85
N GLY A 5 -1.29 -7.43 19.42
CA GLY A 5 -2.63 -7.96 19.24
C GLY A 5 -3.02 -8.82 20.43
N LYS A 6 -4.12 -9.56 20.28
CA LYS A 6 -4.47 -10.64 21.19
C LYS A 6 -4.55 -11.96 20.44
N LYS A 7 -4.06 -13.03 21.03
CA LYS A 7 -4.13 -14.38 20.46
C LYS A 7 -5.20 -15.20 21.17
N CYS A 8 -6.13 -15.76 20.41
CA CYS A 8 -7.12 -16.68 20.92
C CYS A 8 -6.48 -18.00 21.34
N GLN A 9 -6.71 -18.44 22.58
CA GLN A 9 -6.20 -19.71 23.08
C GLN A 9 -6.98 -20.92 22.55
N THR A 10 -8.18 -20.72 22.02
CA THR A 10 -9.02 -21.80 21.48
C THR A 10 -8.63 -22.19 20.05
N CYS A 11 -8.53 -21.21 19.14
CA CYS A 11 -8.22 -21.48 17.73
C CYS A 11 -6.83 -20.98 17.27
N GLY A 12 -6.15 -20.15 18.06
CA GLY A 12 -4.85 -19.59 17.71
C GLY A 12 -4.91 -18.31 16.86
N HIS A 13 -6.10 -17.84 16.46
CA HIS A 13 -6.28 -16.62 15.67
C HIS A 13 -5.78 -15.36 16.40
N ILE A 14 -5.18 -14.42 15.65
CA ILE A 14 -4.71 -13.14 16.18
C ILE A 14 -5.72 -12.06 15.82
N THR A 15 -6.22 -11.37 16.84
CA THR A 15 -7.24 -10.33 16.74
C THR A 15 -6.70 -8.99 17.24
N GLY A 16 -7.39 -7.89 16.93
CA GLY A 16 -7.03 -6.55 17.42
C GLY A 16 -6.93 -6.45 18.95
N THR A 17 -6.08 -5.53 19.44
CA THR A 17 -5.78 -5.34 20.88
C THR A 17 -7.00 -4.97 21.73
N MET A 18 -8.01 -4.32 21.14
CA MET A 18 -9.23 -3.92 21.84
C MET A 18 -10.34 -4.97 21.83
N ASN A 19 -10.16 -6.07 21.08
CA ASN A 19 -11.19 -7.09 20.98
C ASN A 19 -11.28 -7.88 22.28
N THR A 20 -12.50 -8.18 22.67
CA THR A 20 -12.86 -9.00 23.85
C THR A 20 -13.30 -10.41 23.46
N GLN A 21 -13.44 -10.67 22.15
CA GLN A 21 -13.87 -11.93 21.56
C GLN A 21 -13.09 -12.18 20.27
N CYS A 22 -12.78 -13.45 20.00
CA CYS A 22 -12.13 -13.89 18.78
C CYS A 22 -13.08 -13.77 17.59
N GLU A 23 -12.64 -13.09 16.53
CA GLU A 23 -13.44 -12.89 15.31
C GLU A 23 -13.66 -14.18 14.50
N GLU A 24 -12.84 -15.21 14.72
CA GLU A 24 -12.91 -16.47 13.94
C GLU A 24 -13.73 -17.57 14.63
N CYS A 25 -13.62 -17.70 15.96
CA CYS A 25 -14.25 -18.82 16.69
C CYS A 25 -15.16 -18.37 17.83
N ASP A 26 -15.39 -17.06 17.98
CA ASP A 26 -16.18 -16.48 19.07
C ASP A 26 -15.66 -16.78 20.49
N GLY A 27 -14.45 -17.32 20.61
CA GLY A 27 -13.79 -17.59 21.88
C GLY A 27 -13.43 -16.31 22.64
N ILE A 28 -13.69 -16.28 23.95
CA ILE A 28 -13.39 -15.13 24.82
C ILE A 28 -12.01 -15.22 25.50
N ASP A 29 -11.34 -16.37 25.37
CA ASP A 29 -10.02 -16.61 25.96
C ASP A 29 -8.92 -16.04 25.06
N LEU A 30 -8.64 -14.75 25.25
CA LEU A 30 -7.69 -13.96 24.49
C LEU A 30 -6.53 -13.53 25.39
N ILE A 31 -5.30 -13.82 24.99
CA ILE A 31 -4.08 -13.35 25.69
C ILE A 31 -3.40 -12.25 24.87
N ASP A 32 -2.72 -11.33 25.54
CA ASP A 32 -1.89 -10.34 24.87
C ASP A 32 -0.78 -11.04 24.08
N TYR A 33 -0.66 -10.66 22.82
CA TYR A 33 0.32 -11.19 21.89
C TYR A 33 1.17 -10.04 21.37
N VAL A 34 2.46 -10.16 21.61
CA VAL A 34 3.48 -9.28 21.03
C VAL A 34 4.37 -10.17 20.20
N GLN A 35 4.43 -9.88 18.91
CA GLN A 35 5.41 -10.49 18.02
C GLN A 35 6.44 -9.43 17.65
N ASP A 36 7.68 -9.73 17.97
CA ASP A 36 8.80 -9.07 17.33
C ASP A 36 8.75 -9.45 15.86
N ILE A 37 8.36 -8.50 15.01
CA ILE A 37 8.59 -8.64 13.59
C ILE A 37 10.08 -8.39 13.44
N GLU A 38 10.83 -9.41 13.01
CA GLU A 38 12.17 -9.21 12.46
C GLU A 38 12.08 -8.05 11.46
N PRO A 39 13.03 -7.11 11.43
CA PRO A 39 12.96 -5.97 10.52
C PRO A 39 12.78 -6.50 9.09
N GLY A 40 11.56 -6.41 8.57
CA GLY A 40 11.25 -6.74 7.20
C GLY A 40 12.06 -5.80 6.34
N GLU A 41 12.98 -6.37 5.57
CA GLU A 41 13.86 -5.77 4.56
C GLU A 41 14.28 -4.30 4.76
N ARG A 42 15.57 -4.11 5.05
CA ARG A 42 16.23 -2.79 5.15
C ARG A 42 16.10 -1.91 3.89
N ALA A 43 15.73 -2.48 2.73
CA ALA A 43 15.59 -1.72 1.49
C ALA A 43 14.52 -2.27 0.55
N PHE A 44 13.71 -1.40 -0.05
CA PHE A 44 12.60 -1.75 -0.94
C PHE A 44 12.41 -0.72 -2.05
N TRP A 45 11.67 -1.11 -3.10
CA TRP A 45 11.26 -0.22 -4.18
C TRP A 45 9.78 0.10 -4.09
N GLY A 46 9.45 1.39 -4.12
CA GLY A 46 8.08 1.88 -4.21
C GLY A 46 7.75 2.34 -5.62
N VAL A 47 6.62 1.91 -6.16
CA VAL A 47 6.02 2.53 -7.36
C VAL A 47 4.76 3.26 -6.93
N THR A 48 4.70 4.56 -7.23
CA THR A 48 3.53 5.39 -6.92
C THR A 48 2.93 5.92 -8.20
N VAL A 49 1.63 5.69 -8.40
CA VAL A 49 0.85 6.34 -9.45
C VAL A 49 -0.07 7.36 -8.81
N SER A 50 0.09 8.64 -9.14
CA SER A 50 -0.76 9.70 -8.63
C SER A 50 -1.51 10.42 -9.74
N LYS A 51 -2.79 10.72 -9.53
CA LYS A 51 -3.63 11.39 -10.54
C LYS A 51 -4.62 12.37 -9.89
N PRO A 52 -4.80 13.58 -10.46
CA PRO A 52 -5.89 14.46 -10.06
C PRO A 52 -7.26 13.83 -10.33
N ILE A 53 -8.18 14.00 -9.39
CA ILE A 53 -9.56 13.54 -9.47
C ILE A 53 -10.50 14.63 -8.92
N GLU A 54 -11.69 14.72 -9.52
CA GLU A 54 -12.70 15.71 -9.13
C GLU A 54 -13.81 15.07 -8.28
N THR A 55 -13.95 13.74 -8.31
CA THR A 55 -15.00 13.02 -7.60
C THR A 55 -14.50 11.67 -7.08
N THR A 56 -15.15 11.16 -6.03
CA THR A 56 -14.90 9.80 -5.52
C THR A 56 -15.19 8.72 -6.56
N GLU A 57 -16.19 8.92 -7.43
CA GLU A 57 -16.52 7.94 -8.46
C GLU A 57 -15.43 7.85 -9.53
N GLN A 58 -14.83 8.98 -9.91
CA GLN A 58 -13.62 8.97 -10.76
C GLN A 58 -12.45 8.26 -10.07
N ALA A 59 -12.28 8.45 -8.76
CA ALA A 59 -11.24 7.77 -7.97
C ALA A 59 -11.38 6.25 -8.07
N TRP A 60 -12.59 5.74 -7.81
CA TRP A 60 -12.88 4.32 -7.83
C TRP A 60 -12.74 3.72 -9.25
N GLN A 61 -13.29 4.39 -10.27
CA GLN A 61 -13.15 3.92 -11.65
C GLN A 61 -11.69 3.89 -12.09
N PHE A 62 -10.89 4.89 -11.68
CA PHE A 62 -9.46 4.90 -11.96
C PHE A 62 -8.76 3.74 -11.26
N GLU A 63 -8.95 3.56 -9.96
CA GLU A 63 -8.37 2.46 -9.18
C GLU A 63 -8.71 1.09 -9.79
N GLU A 64 -9.99 0.82 -10.04
CA GLU A 64 -10.45 -0.46 -10.58
C GLU A 64 -9.81 -0.75 -11.94
N THR A 65 -9.74 0.26 -12.81
CA THR A 65 -9.15 0.10 -14.15
C THR A 65 -7.65 -0.13 -14.06
N VAL A 66 -6.95 0.59 -13.18
CA VAL A 66 -5.50 0.43 -12.97
C VAL A 66 -5.18 -0.94 -12.38
N LEU A 67 -5.93 -1.41 -11.40
CA LEU A 67 -5.75 -2.74 -10.82
C LEU A 67 -6.07 -3.85 -11.81
N ALA A 68 -7.08 -3.68 -12.65
CA ALA A 68 -7.40 -4.63 -13.71
C ALA A 68 -6.28 -4.70 -14.77
N SER A 69 -5.65 -3.58 -15.12
CA SER A 69 -4.54 -3.57 -16.07
C SER A 69 -3.23 -4.11 -15.47
N ALA A 70 -3.01 -3.86 -14.18
CA ALA A 70 -1.81 -4.25 -13.44
C ALA A 70 -1.98 -5.57 -12.65
N ASP A 71 -2.91 -6.44 -13.06
CA ASP A 71 -3.26 -7.66 -12.31
C ASP A 71 -2.06 -8.58 -12.04
N LYS A 72 -1.07 -8.60 -12.96
CA LYS A 72 0.21 -9.30 -12.78
C LYS A 72 0.95 -8.87 -11.51
N TRP A 73 0.79 -7.62 -11.07
CA TRP A 73 1.46 -7.04 -9.91
C TRP A 73 0.53 -6.86 -8.71
N ARG A 74 -0.62 -7.53 -8.70
CA ARG A 74 -1.61 -7.42 -7.62
C ARG A 74 -1.03 -7.79 -6.25
N ASP A 75 -0.15 -8.78 -6.19
CA ASP A 75 0.48 -9.21 -4.93
C ASP A 75 1.43 -8.16 -4.33
N PHE A 76 1.88 -7.20 -5.14
CA PHE A 76 2.74 -6.08 -4.70
C PHE A 76 1.93 -4.82 -4.36
N TYR A 77 0.61 -4.83 -4.59
CA TYR A 77 -0.22 -3.66 -4.36
C TYR A 77 -0.48 -3.48 -2.86
N ASP A 78 -0.07 -2.33 -2.32
CA ASP A 78 -0.17 -2.03 -0.89
C ASP A 78 -1.41 -1.19 -0.55
N GLY A 79 -1.96 -0.47 -1.53
CA GLY A 79 -3.20 0.27 -1.36
C GLY A 79 -3.23 1.59 -2.11
N HIS A 80 -4.21 2.42 -1.74
CA HIS A 80 -4.35 3.77 -2.26
C HIS A 80 -4.66 4.76 -1.15
N SER A 81 -4.35 6.03 -1.40
CA SER A 81 -4.79 7.15 -0.60
C SER A 81 -5.49 8.19 -1.48
N VAL A 82 -6.42 8.93 -0.89
CA VAL A 82 -7.05 10.09 -1.56
C VAL A 82 -6.84 11.31 -0.68
N GLU A 83 -6.04 12.25 -1.19
CA GLU A 83 -5.76 13.51 -0.51
C GLU A 83 -6.55 14.66 -1.14
N VAL A 84 -7.29 15.41 -0.32
CA VAL A 84 -7.93 16.66 -0.74
C VAL A 84 -6.85 17.74 -0.84
N ARG A 85 -6.50 18.18 -2.05
CA ARG A 85 -5.38 19.12 -2.25
C ARG A 85 -5.80 20.58 -2.38
N ALA A 86 -6.93 20.89 -3.02
CA ALA A 86 -7.37 22.28 -3.14
C ALA A 86 -8.83 22.40 -3.58
N THR A 87 -9.48 23.51 -3.20
CA THR A 87 -10.67 24.01 -3.90
C THR A 87 -10.22 24.96 -5.00
N VAL A 88 -10.48 24.63 -6.27
CA VAL A 88 -10.15 25.49 -7.41
C VAL A 88 -11.42 26.23 -7.84
N GLY A 89 -11.46 27.55 -7.65
CA GLY A 89 -12.60 28.38 -8.09
C GLY A 89 -13.92 28.08 -7.36
N GLU A 90 -15.04 28.02 -8.10
CA GLU A 90 -16.43 27.89 -7.62
C GLU A 90 -16.76 26.55 -6.93
N GLY A 91 -15.97 26.15 -5.93
CA GLY A 91 -16.27 24.98 -5.09
C GLY A 91 -15.87 23.62 -5.68
N ILE A 92 -15.01 23.57 -6.70
CA ILE A 92 -14.48 22.30 -7.22
C ILE A 92 -13.34 21.85 -6.30
N GLU A 93 -13.58 20.79 -5.53
CA GLU A 93 -12.60 20.13 -4.68
C GLU A 93 -11.76 19.16 -5.52
N VAL A 94 -10.53 19.56 -5.85
CA VAL A 94 -9.58 18.70 -6.54
C VAL A 94 -8.85 17.88 -5.49
N SER A 95 -9.09 16.57 -5.56
CA SER A 95 -8.36 15.57 -4.79
C SER A 95 -7.32 14.90 -5.67
N ILE A 96 -6.37 14.21 -5.04
CA ILE A 96 -5.40 13.37 -5.74
C ILE A 96 -5.55 11.97 -5.19
N ILE A 97 -5.73 11.02 -6.09
CA ILE A 97 -5.58 9.60 -5.76
C ILE A 97 -4.12 9.23 -5.95
N GLU A 98 -3.55 8.54 -4.97
CA GLU A 98 -2.24 7.92 -5.04
C GLU A 98 -2.40 6.42 -4.84
N MET A 99 -1.77 5.62 -5.69
CA MET A 99 -1.77 4.16 -5.63
C MET A 99 -0.34 3.68 -5.46
N HIS A 100 -0.13 2.73 -4.55
CA HIS A 100 1.21 2.30 -4.12
C HIS A 100 1.43 0.81 -4.36
N TRP A 101 2.60 0.49 -4.89
CA TRP A 101 3.12 -0.87 -4.96
C TRP A 101 4.49 -0.93 -4.29
N TYR A 102 4.72 -2.00 -3.52
CA TYR A 102 5.97 -2.26 -2.85
C TYR A 102 6.61 -3.54 -3.37
N PHE A 103 7.90 -3.43 -3.67
CA PHE A 103 8.71 -4.52 -4.19
C PHE A 103 9.92 -4.71 -3.30
N GLU A 104 10.16 -5.96 -2.93
CA GLU A 104 11.38 -6.39 -2.27
C GLU A 104 12.61 -6.06 -3.15
N GLN A 105 13.79 -5.98 -2.54
CA GLN A 105 15.02 -5.67 -3.29
C GLN A 105 15.29 -6.70 -4.41
N ALA A 106 14.95 -7.98 -4.17
CA ALA A 106 15.07 -9.04 -5.16
C ALA A 106 14.17 -8.82 -6.39
N ASP A 107 13.06 -8.12 -6.21
CA ASP A 107 12.03 -7.86 -7.22
C ASP A 107 12.13 -6.45 -7.84
N ALA A 108 13.29 -5.79 -7.69
CA ALA A 108 13.54 -4.47 -8.28
C ALA A 108 13.21 -4.38 -9.78
N HIS A 109 13.42 -5.47 -10.53
CA HIS A 109 13.08 -5.53 -11.95
C HIS A 109 11.56 -5.41 -12.20
N SER A 110 10.74 -5.95 -11.30
CA SER A 110 9.28 -5.89 -11.38
C SER A 110 8.73 -4.48 -11.18
N SER A 111 9.40 -3.63 -10.39
CA SER A 111 9.01 -2.23 -10.20
C SER A 111 9.22 -1.41 -11.48
N ILE A 112 10.33 -1.66 -12.20
CA ILE A 112 10.62 -1.04 -13.50
C ILE A 112 9.68 -1.55 -14.59
N ASP A 113 9.36 -2.84 -14.58
CA ASP A 113 8.39 -3.42 -15.51
C ASP A 113 6.99 -2.81 -15.30
N LEU A 114 6.57 -2.63 -14.04
CA LEU A 114 5.30 -1.98 -13.70
C LEU A 114 5.28 -0.52 -14.16
N GLN A 115 6.34 0.25 -13.90
CA GLN A 115 6.46 1.63 -14.39
C GLN A 115 6.34 1.67 -15.92
N THR A 116 7.06 0.78 -16.61
CA THR A 116 7.04 0.68 -18.07
C THR A 116 5.63 0.36 -18.59
N HIS A 117 4.92 -0.56 -17.91
CA HIS A 117 3.54 -0.89 -18.23
C HIS A 117 2.63 0.35 -18.13
N PHE A 118 2.70 1.11 -17.04
CA PHE A 118 1.89 2.31 -16.89
C PHE A 118 2.24 3.43 -17.89
N ILE A 119 3.52 3.59 -18.22
CA ILE A 119 3.94 4.53 -19.28
C ILE A 119 3.34 4.13 -20.63
N ALA A 120 3.29 2.84 -20.95
CA ALA A 120 2.72 2.35 -22.21
C ALA A 120 1.20 2.58 -22.33
N MET A 121 0.51 2.82 -21.20
CA MET A 121 -0.91 3.19 -21.19
C MET A 121 -1.16 4.68 -21.53
N ARG A 122 -0.12 5.40 -21.98
CA ARG A 122 -0.22 6.78 -22.47
C ARG A 122 -0.25 6.84 -24.01
N PRO A 123 -1.11 7.70 -24.60
CA PRO A 123 -2.18 8.47 -23.95
C PRO A 123 -3.37 7.56 -23.58
N GLY A 124 -4.11 7.91 -22.54
CA GLY A 124 -5.24 7.13 -22.06
C GLY A 124 -5.41 7.27 -20.56
N LEU A 125 -5.56 6.14 -19.86
CA LEU A 125 -5.74 6.07 -18.41
C LEU A 125 -4.70 6.89 -17.64
N MET A 126 -3.45 6.85 -18.12
CA MET A 126 -2.27 7.45 -17.49
C MET A 126 -1.86 8.82 -18.07
N SER A 127 -2.69 9.48 -18.89
CA SER A 127 -2.33 10.76 -19.55
C SER A 127 -1.94 11.86 -18.57
N GLU A 128 -2.64 11.96 -17.44
CA GLU A 128 -2.46 13.00 -16.42
C GLU A 128 -1.86 12.47 -15.13
N ALA A 129 -1.56 11.16 -15.09
CA ALA A 129 -0.98 10.53 -13.92
C ALA A 129 0.53 10.80 -13.87
N VAL A 130 1.07 11.05 -12.68
CA VAL A 130 2.49 10.99 -12.40
C VAL A 130 2.84 9.57 -11.95
N ILE A 131 3.93 9.02 -12.47
CA ILE A 131 4.41 7.68 -12.12
C ILE A 131 5.81 7.85 -11.53
N SER A 132 5.95 7.56 -10.24
CA SER A 132 7.21 7.62 -9.50
C SER A 132 7.72 6.21 -9.21
N VAL A 133 9.05 6.05 -9.23
CA VAL A 133 9.73 4.86 -8.73
C VAL A 133 10.82 5.34 -7.78
N GLU A 134 10.76 4.89 -6.54
CA GLU A 134 11.66 5.32 -5.47
C GLU A 134 12.29 4.11 -4.81
N PHE A 135 13.59 4.20 -4.50
CA PHE A 135 14.30 3.21 -3.71
C PHE A 135 14.48 3.76 -2.30
N TYR A 136 14.01 3.00 -1.31
CA TYR A 136 14.15 3.30 0.10
C TYR A 136 15.17 2.34 0.69
N ASP A 137 16.17 2.88 1.39
CA ASP A 137 17.23 2.11 2.04
C ASP A 137 17.52 2.70 3.41
N GLU A 138 17.38 1.89 4.45
CA GLU A 138 17.91 2.19 5.77
C GLU A 138 19.40 1.83 5.80
N LEU A 139 20.25 2.82 5.49
CA LEU A 139 21.69 2.76 5.74
C LEU A 139 21.97 2.70 7.25
N ILE A 140 21.89 1.50 7.83
CA ILE A 140 22.44 1.24 9.17
C ILE A 140 23.94 1.03 9.01
N ILE A 141 24.72 2.07 9.29
CA ILE A 141 26.18 1.97 9.44
C ILE A 141 26.44 1.23 10.75
N GLU A 142 26.74 -0.07 10.67
CA GLU A 142 27.27 -0.82 11.81
C GLU A 142 28.76 -0.48 11.94
N ASP A 143 29.15 0.24 13.00
CA ASP A 143 30.55 0.43 13.36
C ASP A 143 31.15 -0.94 13.68
N VAL A 144 32.18 -1.32 12.92
CA VAL A 144 32.94 -2.55 13.16
C VAL A 144 33.94 -2.26 14.28
N GLU A 145 33.69 -2.76 15.49
CA GLU A 145 34.66 -2.76 16.60
C GLU A 145 35.84 -3.73 16.36
#